data_AF-A0A958AGW5-F1
#
_entry.id   AF-A0A958AGW5-F1
#
_cell.length_a   1.000
_cell.length_b   1.000
_cell.length_c   1.000
_cell.angle_alpha   90.00
_cell.angle_beta   90.00
_cell.angle_gamma   90.00
#
_symmetry.space_group_name_H-M   'P 1'
#
loop_
_entity.id
_entity.type
_entity.pdbx_description
1 polymer ?
#
loop_
_entity_poly.entity_id
_entity_poly.type
_entity_poly.pdbx_seq_one_letter_code
_entity_poly.pdbx_strand_id
1 'polypeptide(L)'
;MTLRSEHLQQTNLSASRLDRVYHHLAKAVESGHIPGAAIQVMAQGQILPPRAFGEMRSGQATQPNTIFLTASVTKPMTVTAAMILVEWGTLLLDDPVCRFIPEFGNRGKEAVTVRHLMTHTSGLPDMLP
;
A
#
# COMPACT_ATOMS: atom_id res chain seq x y z
N MET A 1 18.42 -10.07 19.05
CA MET A 1 17.97 -8.73 19.48
C MET A 1 16.57 -8.88 20.07
N THR A 2 16.50 -9.01 21.39
CA THR A 2 15.26 -9.28 22.13
C THR A 2 14.43 -8.00 22.17
N LEU A 3 13.21 -8.03 21.60
CA LEU A 3 12.25 -6.92 21.76
C LEU A 3 12.05 -6.69 23.27
N ARG A 4 12.21 -5.46 23.76
CA ARG A 4 11.90 -5.14 25.17
C ARG A 4 10.41 -5.44 25.39
N SER A 5 10.13 -6.35 26.30
CA SER A 5 8.80 -6.88 26.66
C SER A 5 7.76 -5.80 26.97
N GLU A 6 8.22 -4.63 27.45
CA GLU A 6 7.38 -3.47 27.77
C GLU A 6 6.62 -2.91 26.56
N HIS A 7 7.23 -2.89 25.36
CA HIS A 7 6.60 -2.33 24.15
C HIS A 7 5.47 -3.24 23.61
N LEU A 8 5.56 -4.54 23.84
CA LEU A 8 4.54 -5.50 23.41
C LEU A 8 3.33 -5.49 24.35
N GLN A 9 3.53 -5.24 25.64
CA GLN A 9 2.44 -5.13 26.62
C GLN A 9 1.50 -3.96 26.34
N GLN A 10 2.01 -2.85 25.79
CA GLN A 10 1.22 -1.66 25.48
C GLN A 10 0.44 -1.75 24.15
N THR A 11 0.78 -2.70 23.26
CA THR A 11 0.17 -2.81 21.92
C THR A 11 -0.90 -3.90 21.81
N ASN A 12 -1.12 -4.67 22.87
CA ASN A 12 -1.95 -5.89 22.89
C ASN A 12 -1.57 -6.90 21.77
N LEU A 13 -0.32 -6.86 21.30
CA LEU A 13 0.19 -7.78 20.29
C LEU A 13 0.77 -9.03 20.96
N SER A 14 0.40 -10.20 20.44
CA SER A 14 0.96 -11.47 20.90
C SER A 14 2.35 -11.70 20.31
N ALA A 15 3.37 -11.77 21.18
CA ALA A 15 4.75 -12.07 20.80
C ALA A 15 4.84 -13.37 19.98
N SER A 16 4.19 -14.43 20.43
CA SER A 16 4.21 -15.73 19.73
C SER A 16 3.52 -15.70 18.38
N ARG A 17 2.59 -14.77 18.12
CA ARG A 17 1.99 -14.57 16.79
C ARG A 17 2.94 -13.80 15.88
N LEU A 18 3.60 -12.77 16.38
CA LEU A 18 4.60 -12.00 15.63
C LEU A 18 5.78 -12.88 15.22
N ASP A 19 6.29 -13.71 16.14
CA ASP A 19 7.37 -14.63 15.83
C ASP A 19 6.98 -15.62 14.72
N ARG A 20 5.72 -16.08 14.68
CA ARG A 20 5.23 -16.91 13.56
C ARG A 20 5.26 -16.17 12.23
N VAL A 21 4.90 -14.89 12.20
CA VAL A 21 4.96 -14.06 10.98
C VAL A 21 6.41 -13.91 10.52
N TYR A 22 7.33 -13.59 11.43
CA TYR A 22 8.75 -13.45 11.09
C TYR A 22 9.36 -14.75 10.60
N HIS A 23 9.04 -15.88 11.24
CA HIS A 23 9.50 -17.19 10.82
C HIS A 23 8.96 -17.58 9.45
N HIS A 24 7.72 -17.20 9.14
CA HIS A 24 7.14 -17.46 7.83
C HIS A 24 7.87 -16.69 6.72
N LEU A 25 8.19 -15.41 6.94
CA LEU A 25 8.97 -14.61 6.01
C LEU A 25 10.39 -15.14 5.83
N ALA A 26 11.07 -15.50 6.93
CA ALA A 26 12.40 -16.10 6.89
C ALA A 26 12.39 -17.40 6.06
N LYS A 27 11.44 -18.30 6.31
CA LYS A 27 11.28 -19.54 5.55
C LYS A 27 11.03 -19.32 4.06
N ALA A 28 10.20 -18.35 3.70
CA ALA A 28 9.91 -18.04 2.31
C ALA A 28 11.16 -17.55 1.55
N VAL A 29 12.06 -16.83 2.26
CA VAL A 29 13.37 -16.44 1.75
C VAL A 29 14.32 -17.63 1.66
N GLU A 30 14.45 -18.41 2.75
CA GLU A 30 15.34 -19.57 2.81
C GLU A 30 15.00 -20.63 1.75
N SER A 31 13.71 -20.80 1.43
CA SER A 31 13.25 -21.73 0.40
C SER A 31 13.34 -21.17 -1.02
N GLY A 32 13.78 -19.93 -1.20
CA GLY A 32 13.86 -19.25 -2.50
C GLY A 32 12.50 -18.90 -3.11
N HIS A 33 11.41 -18.89 -2.33
CA HIS A 33 10.08 -18.51 -2.83
C HIS A 33 9.98 -17.01 -3.10
N ILE A 34 10.66 -16.21 -2.27
CA ILE A 34 10.88 -14.78 -2.50
C ILE A 34 12.35 -14.45 -2.24
N PRO A 35 12.95 -13.48 -2.96
CA PRO A 35 14.36 -13.14 -2.78
C PRO A 35 14.62 -12.38 -1.46
N GLY A 36 13.65 -11.57 -1.03
CA GLY A 36 13.74 -10.79 0.20
C GLY A 36 12.40 -10.18 0.59
N ALA A 37 12.32 -9.69 1.83
CA ALA A 37 11.12 -9.07 2.38
C ALA A 37 11.48 -8.04 3.46
N ALA A 38 10.60 -7.07 3.66
CA ALA A 38 10.62 -6.17 4.81
C ALA A 38 9.21 -6.08 5.42
N ILE A 39 9.15 -5.95 6.75
CA ILE A 39 7.89 -5.83 7.49
C ILE A 39 7.99 -4.73 8.54
N GLN A 40 6.97 -3.87 8.56
CA GLN A 40 6.73 -2.85 9.57
C GLN A 40 5.38 -3.12 10.22
N VAL A 41 5.34 -3.17 11.55
CA VAL A 41 4.11 -3.38 12.32
C VAL A 41 3.84 -2.14 13.16
N MET A 42 2.61 -1.65 13.12
CA MET A 42 2.12 -0.57 13.97
C MET A 42 0.80 -0.99 14.61
N ALA A 43 0.65 -0.76 15.91
CA ALA A 43 -0.57 -1.04 16.65
C ALA A 43 -0.73 -0.04 17.79
N GLN A 44 -1.95 0.48 17.98
CA GLN A 44 -2.27 1.41 19.07
C GLN A 44 -1.31 2.62 19.13
N GLY A 45 -0.95 3.17 17.97
CA GLY A 45 -0.04 4.31 17.84
C GLY A 45 1.45 4.00 18.09
N GLN A 46 1.79 2.75 18.41
CA GLN A 46 3.18 2.32 18.59
C GLN A 46 3.70 1.60 17.35
N ILE A 47 4.92 1.93 16.96
CA ILE A 47 5.62 1.35 15.82
C ILE A 47 6.66 0.38 16.37
N LEU A 48 6.53 -0.91 16.05
CA LEU A 48 7.56 -1.89 16.41
C LEU A 48 8.78 -1.73 15.50
N PRO A 49 9.99 -2.13 15.93
CA PRO A 49 11.15 -2.09 15.06
C PRO A 49 10.91 -2.90 13.77
N PRO A 50 11.18 -2.33 12.57
CA PRO A 50 11.03 -3.05 11.33
C PRO A 50 12.00 -4.22 11.24
N ARG A 51 11.64 -5.23 10.45
CA ARG A 51 12.52 -6.37 10.14
C ARG A 51 12.65 -6.55 8.65
N ALA A 52 13.81 -7.01 8.21
CA ALA A 52 14.09 -7.34 6.83
C ALA A 52 14.75 -8.73 6.74
N PHE A 53 14.55 -9.39 5.60
CA PHE A 53 14.94 -10.77 5.34
C PHE A 53 15.48 -10.88 3.90
N GLY A 54 16.49 -11.71 3.69
CA GLY A 54 17.00 -12.05 2.35
C GLY A 54 17.68 -10.92 1.60
N GLU A 55 17.84 -11.11 0.30
CA GLU A 55 18.55 -10.23 -0.63
C GLU A 55 17.65 -9.91 -1.83
N MET A 56 16.94 -8.78 -1.78
CA MET A 56 16.08 -8.34 -2.90
C MET A 56 16.87 -8.11 -4.20
N ARG A 57 18.17 -7.83 -4.08
CA ARG A 57 19.12 -7.74 -5.19
C ARG A 57 20.35 -8.55 -4.83
N SER A 58 20.82 -9.39 -5.75
CA SER A 58 21.99 -10.26 -5.53
C SER A 58 23.19 -9.47 -4.98
N GLY A 59 23.72 -9.93 -3.85
CA GLY A 59 24.84 -9.28 -3.16
C GLY A 59 24.45 -8.06 -2.31
N GLN A 60 23.15 -7.79 -2.16
CA GLN A 60 22.63 -6.69 -1.36
C GLN A 60 21.52 -7.18 -0.43
N ALA A 61 21.84 -7.31 0.85
CA ALA A 61 20.89 -7.60 1.90
C ALA A 61 19.74 -6.59 1.92
N THR A 62 18.51 -7.09 2.00
CA THR A 62 17.31 -6.28 2.19
C THR A 62 17.43 -5.55 3.53
N GLN A 63 17.16 -4.26 3.51
CA GLN A 63 17.16 -3.39 4.68
C GLN A 63 15.73 -2.90 4.95
N PRO A 64 15.42 -2.47 6.19
CA PRO A 64 14.12 -1.85 6.50
C PRO A 64 13.73 -0.68 5.59
N ASN A 65 14.71 0.02 5.01
CA ASN A 65 14.51 1.14 4.09
C ASN A 65 14.77 0.78 2.61
N THR A 66 14.87 -0.51 2.27
CA THR A 66 14.93 -0.93 0.86
C THR A 66 13.69 -0.42 0.12
N ILE A 67 13.90 0.18 -1.05
CA ILE A 67 12.82 0.68 -1.89
C ILE A 67 12.29 -0.49 -2.73
N PHE A 68 10.98 -0.70 -2.68
CA PHE A 68 10.26 -1.72 -3.46
C PHE A 68 9.39 -1.05 -4.52
N LEU A 69 9.18 -1.74 -5.64
CA LEU A 69 8.13 -1.37 -6.59
C LEU A 69 6.77 -1.70 -5.97
N THR A 70 6.03 -0.67 -5.55
CA THR A 70 4.77 -0.81 -4.81
C THR A 70 3.55 -1.07 -5.68
N ALA A 71 3.65 -0.87 -7.00
CA ALA A 71 2.57 -1.07 -7.97
C ALA A 71 1.22 -0.48 -7.47
N SER A 72 0.16 -1.29 -7.43
CA SER A 72 -1.19 -0.87 -7.02
C SER A 72 -1.29 -0.34 -5.59
N VAL A 73 -0.30 -0.58 -4.72
CA VAL A 73 -0.25 0.05 -3.39
C VAL A 73 -0.13 1.58 -3.51
N THR A 74 0.20 2.13 -4.68
CA THR A 74 0.17 3.57 -4.98
C THR A 74 -1.26 4.16 -4.98
N LYS A 75 -2.29 3.37 -5.27
CA LYS A 75 -3.68 3.87 -5.45
C LYS A 75 -4.22 4.62 -4.22
N PRO A 76 -4.11 4.09 -2.97
CA PRO A 76 -4.52 4.84 -1.78
C PRO A 76 -3.82 6.20 -1.61
N MET A 77 -2.56 6.35 -2.04
CA MET A 77 -1.87 7.64 -2.00
C MET A 77 -2.50 8.62 -2.99
N THR A 78 -2.78 8.17 -4.22
CA THR A 78 -3.49 8.98 -5.22
C THR A 78 -4.89 9.37 -4.75
N VAL A 79 -5.65 8.42 -4.17
CA VAL A 79 -6.98 8.69 -3.61
C VAL A 79 -6.88 9.69 -2.46
N THR A 80 -5.92 9.55 -1.55
CA THR A 80 -5.68 10.51 -0.47
C THR A 80 -5.42 11.92 -1.02
N ALA A 81 -4.54 12.05 -2.02
CA ALA A 81 -4.25 13.34 -2.65
C ALA A 81 -5.52 13.97 -3.28
N ALA A 82 -6.35 13.16 -3.93
CA ALA A 82 -7.61 13.63 -4.48
C ALA A 82 -8.64 14.00 -3.39
N MET A 83 -8.68 13.27 -2.27
CA MET A 83 -9.54 13.62 -1.13
C MET A 83 -9.13 14.93 -0.45
N ILE A 84 -7.85 15.30 -0.45
CA ILE A 84 -7.40 16.64 -0.01
C ILE A 84 -8.01 17.73 -0.90
N LEU A 85 -8.08 17.51 -2.22
CA LEU A 85 -8.74 18.44 -3.14
C LEU A 85 -10.26 18.51 -2.90
N VAL A 86 -10.87 17.39 -2.48
CA VAL A 86 -12.27 17.36 -2.03
C VAL A 86 -12.49 18.19 -0.78
N GLU A 87 -11.60 18.07 0.22
CA GLU A 87 -11.65 18.91 1.42
C GLU A 87 -11.49 20.41 1.11
N TRP A 88 -10.70 20.75 0.10
CA TRP A 88 -10.55 22.14 -0.38
C TRP A 88 -11.72 22.62 -1.27
N GLY A 89 -12.63 21.74 -1.66
CA GLY A 89 -13.76 22.06 -2.54
C GLY A 89 -13.36 22.36 -4.00
N THR A 90 -12.13 22.02 -4.41
CA THR A 90 -11.64 22.23 -5.79
C THR A 90 -11.90 21.04 -6.70
N LEU A 91 -12.25 19.89 -6.11
CA LEU A 91 -12.67 18.66 -6.76
C LEU A 91 -13.89 18.13 -5.98
N LEU A 92 -14.98 17.76 -6.64
CA LEU A 92 -16.08 17.05 -5.97
C LEU A 92 -16.13 15.60 -6.47
N LEU A 93 -16.52 14.68 -5.58
CA LEU A 93 -16.64 13.26 -5.95
C LEU A 93 -17.66 13.01 -7.07
N ASP A 94 -18.69 13.85 -7.13
CA ASP A 94 -19.76 13.74 -8.13
C ASP A 94 -19.51 14.66 -9.35
N ASP A 95 -18.35 15.32 -9.43
CA ASP A 95 -17.95 16.01 -10.65
C ASP A 95 -17.73 15.00 -11.78
N PRO A 96 -18.23 15.29 -13.00
CA PRO A 96 -17.89 14.49 -14.17
C PRO A 96 -16.41 14.69 -14.51
N VAL A 97 -15.70 13.61 -14.84
CA VAL A 97 -14.26 13.66 -15.16
C VAL A 97 -13.97 14.58 -16.34
N CYS A 98 -14.88 14.64 -17.32
CA CYS A 98 -14.76 15.50 -18.48
C CYS A 98 -14.78 17.00 -18.16
N ARG A 99 -15.17 17.40 -16.94
CA ARG A 99 -14.99 18.77 -16.45
C ARG A 99 -13.52 19.18 -16.36
N PHE A 100 -12.64 18.23 -16.01
CA PHE A 100 -11.21 18.46 -15.83
C PHE A 100 -10.38 18.00 -17.02
N ILE A 101 -10.83 16.96 -17.71
CA ILE A 101 -10.18 16.38 -18.88
C ILE A 101 -11.22 16.28 -20.00
N PRO A 102 -11.48 17.35 -20.76
CA PRO A 102 -12.56 17.38 -21.76
C PRO A 102 -12.53 16.20 -22.75
N GLU A 103 -11.33 15.77 -23.16
CA GLU A 103 -11.12 14.65 -24.07
C GLU A 103 -11.59 13.32 -23.51
N PHE A 104 -11.74 13.20 -22.18
CA PHE A 104 -12.28 12.01 -21.53
C PHE A 104 -13.75 11.78 -21.88
N GLY A 105 -14.52 12.86 -22.12
CA GLY A 105 -15.95 12.83 -22.45
C GLY A 105 -16.23 12.36 -23.88
N ASN A 106 -15.76 11.17 -24.22
CA ASN A 106 -16.03 10.51 -25.50
C ASN A 106 -16.50 9.08 -25.28
N ARG A 107 -17.14 8.48 -26.28
CA ARG A 107 -17.53 7.05 -26.30
C ARG A 107 -18.36 6.65 -25.06
N GLY A 108 -19.30 7.49 -24.63
CA GLY A 108 -20.21 7.17 -23.52
C GLY A 108 -19.64 7.42 -22.12
N LYS A 109 -18.51 8.13 -22.01
CA LYS A 109 -17.84 8.43 -20.73
C LYS A 109 -18.18 9.79 -20.14
N GLU A 110 -19.12 10.52 -20.74
CA GLU A 110 -19.49 11.89 -20.38
C GLU A 110 -20.07 11.97 -18.95
N ALA A 111 -20.71 10.90 -18.48
CA ALA A 111 -21.29 10.81 -17.14
C ALA A 111 -20.39 10.11 -16.11
N VAL A 112 -19.16 9.73 -16.47
CA VAL A 112 -18.23 9.12 -15.50
C VAL A 112 -17.77 10.20 -14.52
N THR A 113 -17.97 9.97 -13.23
CA THR A 113 -17.58 10.88 -12.16
C THR A 113 -16.23 10.53 -11.57
N VAL A 114 -15.66 11.45 -10.81
CA VAL A 114 -14.45 11.22 -9.99
C VAL A 114 -14.65 10.01 -9.06
N ARG A 115 -15.82 9.89 -8.43
CA ARG A 115 -16.21 8.74 -7.59
C ARG A 115 -16.09 7.43 -8.34
N HIS A 116 -16.60 7.34 -9.58
CA HIS A 116 -16.52 6.12 -10.37
C HIS A 116 -15.08 5.67 -10.63
N LEU A 117 -14.13 6.61 -10.80
CA LEU A 117 -12.72 6.28 -10.93
C LEU A 117 -12.15 5.71 -9.63
N MET A 118 -12.47 6.34 -8.49
CA MET A 118 -11.96 5.93 -7.17
C MET A 118 -12.53 4.59 -6.69
N THR A 119 -13.73 4.23 -7.13
CA THR A 119 -14.43 3.00 -6.72
C THR A 119 -14.35 1.89 -7.75
N HIS A 120 -13.61 2.07 -8.85
CA HIS A 120 -13.52 1.10 -9.94
C HIS A 120 -14.89 0.74 -10.57
N THR A 121 -15.78 1.73 -10.70
CA THR A 121 -17.13 1.54 -11.28
C THR A 121 -17.36 2.40 -12.54
N SER A 122 -16.29 2.89 -13.16
CA SER A 122 -16.36 3.71 -14.39
C SER A 122 -16.63 2.92 -15.66
N GLY A 123 -16.47 1.60 -15.63
CA GLY A 123 -16.54 0.74 -16.82
C GLY A 123 -15.28 0.77 -17.70
N LEU A 124 -14.21 1.46 -17.27
CA LEU A 124 -12.92 1.40 -17.95
C LEU A 124 -12.26 0.01 -17.79
N PRO A 125 -11.60 -0.51 -18.84
CA PRO A 125 -10.85 -1.76 -18.73
C PRO A 125 -9.57 -1.55 -17.93
N ASP A 126 -9.06 -2.64 -17.32
CA ASP A 126 -7.79 -2.62 -16.60
C ASP A 126 -6.59 -2.42 -17.55
N MET A 127 -6.71 -2.92 -18.78
CA MET A 127 -5.70 -2.81 -19.83
C MET A 127 -6.34 -2.29 -21.11
N LEU A 128 -5.63 -1.41 -21.82
CA LEU A 128 -6.02 -1.03 -23.18
C LEU A 128 -5.85 -2.26 -24.11
N PRO A 129 -6.76 -2.47 -25.07
CA PRO A 129 -6.62 -3.50 -26.09
C PRO A 129 -5.43 -3.26 -27.02
#